data_AF-A0A7J3XDB8-F1
#
_entry.id   AF-A0A7J3XDB8-F1
#
_cell.length_a   1.000
_cell.length_b   1.000
_cell.length_c   1.000
_cell.angle_alpha   90.00
_cell.angle_beta   90.00
_cell.angle_gamma   90.00
#
_symmetry.space_group_name_H-M   'P 1'
#
loop_
_entity.id
_entity.type
_entity.pdbx_description
1 polymer ?
#
loop_
_entity_poly.entity_id
_entity_poly.type
_entity_poly.pdbx_seq_one_letter_code
_entity_poly.pdbx_strand_id
1 'polypeptide(L)'
;MRILWAPWRMEYISKWSSGRGRQGCIFCTVVASERDEDGLVIARSKYSIAMLNAFPYNTAHVMVAPKRHMARLELLEEPEVVDIFKLVKAVIRAIDEEYKPEGYNIGLNIGRVAGAGIESHLHIHIVPRWSGDTNFMPVITGTKVIPEDLKVTFKRLKKRLVTEDLTL
;
A
#
# COMPACT_ATOMS: atom_id res chain seq x y z
N MET A 1 -19.87 -21.59 -19.78
CA MET A 1 -19.40 -20.26 -19.33
C MET A 1 -18.99 -20.37 -17.87
N ARG A 2 -17.74 -20.03 -17.51
CA ARG A 2 -17.33 -19.96 -16.09
C ARG A 2 -17.64 -18.55 -15.60
N ILE A 3 -18.54 -18.44 -14.62
CA ILE A 3 -18.92 -17.15 -14.03
C ILE A 3 -17.89 -16.79 -12.96
N LEU A 4 -17.29 -15.61 -13.07
CA LEU A 4 -16.33 -15.08 -12.11
C LEU A 4 -17.09 -14.22 -11.10
N TRP A 5 -17.32 -14.77 -9.91
CA TRP A 5 -18.02 -14.09 -8.83
C TRP A 5 -17.03 -13.23 -8.04
N ALA A 6 -17.33 -11.93 -7.91
CA ALA A 6 -16.53 -10.97 -7.14
C ALA A 6 -17.37 -10.28 -6.05
N PRO A 7 -17.94 -11.03 -5.07
CA PRO A 7 -18.87 -10.49 -4.08
C PRO A 7 -18.27 -9.38 -3.20
N TRP A 8 -16.95 -9.39 -2.98
CA TRP A 8 -16.24 -8.30 -2.28
C TRP A 8 -16.41 -6.93 -2.96
N ARG A 9 -16.63 -6.91 -4.28
CA ARG A 9 -16.78 -5.68 -5.06
C ARG A 9 -18.02 -4.88 -4.63
N MET A 10 -19.08 -5.53 -4.14
CA MET A 10 -20.28 -4.84 -3.66
C MET A 10 -20.02 -4.06 -2.36
N GLU A 11 -19.28 -4.65 -1.41
CA GLU A 11 -18.87 -3.96 -0.19
C GLU A 11 -17.97 -2.75 -0.51
N TYR A 12 -17.10 -2.91 -1.52
CA TYR A 12 -16.24 -1.83 -1.98
C TYR A 12 -17.00 -0.69 -2.65
N ILE A 13 -17.88 -1.00 -3.61
CA ILE A 13 -18.70 -0.01 -4.31
C ILE A 13 -19.54 0.77 -3.32
N SER A 14 -20.24 0.10 -2.40
CA SER A 14 -21.11 0.76 -1.41
C SER A 14 -20.38 1.72 -0.47
N LYS A 15 -19.17 1.36 -0.02
CA LYS A 15 -18.35 2.24 0.83
C LYS A 15 -17.84 3.47 0.08
N TRP A 16 -17.44 3.32 -1.17
CA TRP A 16 -16.81 4.40 -1.95
C TRP A 16 -17.80 5.23 -2.80
N SER A 17 -18.96 4.69 -3.18
CA SER A 17 -20.04 5.43 -3.86
C SER A 17 -20.79 6.39 -2.92
N SER A 18 -20.54 6.30 -1.61
CA SER A 18 -21.16 7.16 -0.60
C SER A 18 -20.63 8.61 -0.56
N GLY A 19 -19.86 9.04 -1.57
CA GLY A 19 -19.63 10.46 -1.89
C GLY A 19 -18.91 11.30 -0.83
N ARG A 20 -18.44 10.70 0.26
CA ARG A 20 -17.60 11.40 1.25
C ARG A 20 -16.18 11.42 0.72
N GLY A 21 -15.91 12.35 -0.18
CA GLY A 21 -14.54 12.82 -0.42
C GLY A 21 -13.95 13.14 0.95
N ARG A 22 -13.01 12.31 1.41
CA ARG A 22 -12.33 12.52 2.68
C ARG A 22 -11.60 13.86 2.57
N GLN A 23 -12.19 14.91 3.14
CA GLN A 23 -11.48 16.16 3.36
C GLN A 23 -10.38 15.84 4.38
N GLY A 24 -9.14 15.73 3.91
CA GLY A 24 -7.98 15.45 4.76
C GLY A 24 -7.04 14.39 4.21
N CYS A 25 -5.80 14.39 4.72
CA CYS A 25 -4.79 13.41 4.34
C CYS A 25 -5.11 12.02 4.92
N ILE A 26 -5.17 11.00 4.07
CA ILE A 26 -5.42 9.62 4.49
C ILE A 26 -4.33 9.11 5.44
N PHE A 27 -3.06 9.42 5.18
CA PHE A 27 -1.98 8.99 6.06
C PHE A 27 -2.10 9.62 7.45
N CYS A 28 -2.38 10.92 7.56
CA CYS A 28 -2.59 11.57 8.86
C CYS A 28 -3.79 10.97 9.61
N THR A 29 -4.88 10.67 8.90
CA THR A 29 -6.07 10.02 9.49
C THR A 29 -5.71 8.67 10.08
N VAL A 30 -4.92 7.89 9.34
CA VAL A 30 -4.48 6.55 9.73
C VAL A 30 -3.46 6.60 10.87
N VAL A 31 -2.55 7.57 10.85
CA VAL A 31 -1.57 7.81 11.93
C VAL A 31 -2.29 8.14 13.24
N ALA A 32 -3.34 8.96 13.20
CA ALA A 32 -4.14 9.34 14.37
C ALA A 32 -5.07 8.23 14.88
N SER A 33 -5.34 7.20 14.06
CA SER A 33 -6.14 6.05 14.45
C SER A 33 -5.27 4.94 15.05
N GLU A 34 -5.74 4.33 16.15
CA GLU A 34 -5.15 3.09 16.69
C GLU A 34 -5.68 1.84 15.99
N ARG A 35 -6.78 1.95 15.24
CA ARG A 35 -7.37 0.82 14.52
C ARG A 35 -6.73 0.65 13.15
N ASP A 36 -5.80 -0.29 13.08
CA ASP A 36 -5.06 -0.58 11.85
C ASP A 36 -5.93 -1.12 10.71
N GLU A 37 -7.02 -1.81 11.03
CA GLU A 37 -7.93 -2.43 10.06
C GLU A 37 -8.68 -1.39 9.21
N ASP A 38 -9.03 -0.24 9.80
CA ASP A 38 -9.74 0.85 9.12
C ASP A 38 -8.89 1.50 8.02
N GLY A 39 -7.56 1.47 8.20
CA GLY A 39 -6.56 2.06 7.32
C GLY A 39 -5.75 1.03 6.55
N LEU A 40 -6.02 -0.28 6.71
CA LEU A 40 -5.21 -1.37 6.16
C LEU A 40 -3.70 -1.25 6.51
N VAL A 41 -3.40 -0.80 7.73
CA VAL A 41 -2.03 -0.62 8.24
C VAL A 41 -1.43 -1.97 8.62
N ILE A 42 -0.41 -2.37 7.88
CA ILE A 42 0.26 -3.66 8.11
C ILE A 42 1.43 -3.53 9.10
N ALA A 43 2.05 -2.34 9.22
CA ALA A 43 3.08 -2.09 10.22
C ALA A 43 3.21 -0.59 10.55
N ARG A 44 3.72 -0.31 11.75
CA ARG A 44 4.08 1.04 12.23
C ARG A 44 5.48 0.98 12.81
N SER A 45 6.34 1.90 12.43
CA SER A 45 7.66 2.10 13.02
C SER A 45 7.65 3.36 13.90
N LYS A 46 8.82 3.88 14.30
CA LYS A 46 8.89 5.10 15.11
C LYS A 46 8.39 6.30 14.31
N TYR A 47 8.92 6.49 13.10
CA TYR A 47 8.64 7.66 12.26
C TYR A 47 7.76 7.37 11.04
N SER A 48 7.46 6.11 10.73
CA SER A 48 6.79 5.73 9.50
C SER A 48 5.63 4.75 9.72
N ILE A 49 4.81 4.58 8.69
CA ILE A 49 3.73 3.59 8.62
C ILE A 49 3.78 2.88 7.28
N ALA A 50 3.35 1.63 7.24
CA ALA A 50 3.16 0.83 6.04
C ALA A 50 1.70 0.37 5.95
N MET A 51 1.05 0.60 4.82
CA MET A 51 -0.35 0.24 4.58
C MET A 51 -0.59 -0.24 3.16
N LEU A 52 -1.62 -1.06 2.97
CA LEU A 52 -1.99 -1.51 1.63
C LEU A 52 -2.61 -0.37 0.81
N ASN A 53 -2.31 -0.36 -0.49
CA ASN A 53 -3.02 0.49 -1.43
C ASN A 53 -4.40 -0.11 -1.72
N ALA A 54 -5.46 0.68 -1.50
CA ALA A 54 -6.85 0.28 -1.79
C ALA A 54 -7.13 0.11 -3.30
N PHE A 55 -6.28 0.65 -4.15
CA PHE A 55 -6.30 0.53 -5.61
C PHE A 55 -4.95 -0.05 -6.09
N PRO A 56 -4.69 -1.33 -5.83
CA PRO A 56 -3.38 -1.93 -6.04
C PRO A 56 -3.06 -2.16 -7.52
N TYR A 57 -1.79 -2.01 -7.92
CA TYR A 57 -1.34 -2.42 -9.26
C TYR A 57 -1.22 -3.95 -9.36
N ASN A 58 -0.82 -4.60 -8.26
CA ASN A 58 -0.75 -6.05 -8.08
C ASN A 58 -1.09 -6.39 -6.62
N THR A 59 -1.40 -7.66 -6.34
CA THR A 59 -1.51 -8.17 -4.96
C THR A 59 -0.29 -7.75 -4.14
N ALA A 60 -0.53 -7.38 -2.87
CA ALA A 60 0.50 -6.87 -1.96
C ALA A 60 1.18 -5.53 -2.40
N HIS A 61 0.48 -4.67 -3.15
CA HIS A 61 0.91 -3.29 -3.34
C HIS A 61 0.82 -2.52 -2.00
N VAL A 62 1.98 -2.16 -1.44
CA VAL A 62 2.10 -1.42 -0.17
C VAL A 62 2.57 0.02 -0.42
N MET A 63 2.08 0.93 0.41
CA MET A 63 2.57 2.31 0.54
C MET A 63 3.25 2.47 1.90
N VAL A 64 4.47 2.99 1.91
CA VAL A 64 5.20 3.36 3.14
C VAL A 64 5.33 4.88 3.19
N ALA A 65 4.90 5.49 4.28
CA ALA A 65 4.86 6.94 4.42
C ALA A 65 5.40 7.39 5.79
N PRO A 66 6.03 8.57 5.89
CA PRO A 66 6.35 9.16 7.18
C PRO A 66 5.06 9.51 7.92
N LYS A 67 5.09 9.46 9.26
CA LYS A 67 3.99 9.89 10.12
C LYS A 67 3.80 11.41 10.06
N ARG A 68 4.90 12.15 9.94
CA ARG A 68 4.89 13.61 9.77
C ARG A 68 4.33 13.96 8.39
N HIS A 69 3.41 14.92 8.35
CA HIS A 69 2.81 15.38 7.11
C HIS A 69 3.78 16.24 6.30
N MET A 70 4.23 15.72 5.16
CA MET A 70 5.06 16.48 4.20
C MET A 70 4.96 15.87 2.80
N ALA A 71 5.13 16.69 1.77
CA ALA A 71 5.06 16.25 0.38
C ALA A 71 6.43 15.96 -0.27
N ARG A 72 7.52 16.43 0.34
CA ARG A 72 8.85 16.51 -0.28
C ARG A 72 9.84 15.59 0.41
N LEU A 73 10.62 14.86 -0.38
CA LEU A 73 11.58 13.85 0.09
C LEU A 73 12.76 14.49 0.82
N GLU A 74 13.25 15.61 0.28
CA GLU A 74 14.38 16.38 0.79
C GLU A 74 14.11 17.08 2.13
N LEU A 75 12.87 17.03 2.63
CA LEU A 75 12.51 17.56 3.95
C LEU A 75 12.56 16.50 5.05
N LEU A 76 12.85 15.24 4.72
CA LEU A 76 13.04 14.19 5.72
C LEU A 76 14.35 14.42 6.48
N GLU A 77 14.28 14.26 7.79
CA GLU A 77 15.46 14.26 8.63
C GLU A 77 16.13 12.87 8.60
N GLU A 78 17.44 12.80 8.86
CA GLU A 78 18.21 11.55 8.83
C GLU A 78 17.56 10.38 9.62
N PRO A 79 17.01 10.57 10.84
CA PRO A 79 16.31 9.49 11.53
C PRO A 79 15.05 9.01 10.82
N GLU A 80 14.33 9.90 10.14
CA GLU A 80 13.13 9.56 9.35
C GLU A 80 13.51 8.80 8.07
N VAL A 81 14.61 9.19 7.41
CA VAL A 81 15.16 8.48 6.23
C VAL A 81 15.57 7.05 6.61
N VAL A 82 16.30 6.87 7.72
CA VAL A 82 16.71 5.54 8.16
C VAL A 82 15.49 4.68 8.52
N ASP A 83 14.54 5.23 9.28
CA ASP A 83 13.35 4.51 9.74
C ASP A 83 12.45 4.09 8.56
N ILE A 84 12.21 4.97 7.58
CA ILE A 84 11.34 4.66 6.45
C ILE A 84 11.94 3.55 5.58
N PHE A 85 13.25 3.58 5.31
CA PHE A 85 13.89 2.54 4.50
C PHE A 85 14.09 1.23 5.27
N LYS A 86 14.25 1.26 6.61
CA LYS A 86 14.16 0.04 7.43
C LYS A 86 12.78 -0.60 7.28
N LEU A 87 11.71 0.20 7.34
CA LEU A 87 10.35 -0.30 7.17
C LEU A 87 10.09 -0.84 5.75
N VAL A 88 10.58 -0.16 4.71
CA VAL A 88 10.54 -0.68 3.32
C VAL A 88 11.19 -2.06 3.22
N LYS A 89 12.37 -2.26 3.82
CA LYS A 89 13.07 -3.56 3.82
C LYS A 89 12.26 -4.65 4.52
N ALA A 90 11.67 -4.35 5.68
CA ALA A 90 10.82 -5.30 6.40
C ALA A 90 9.58 -5.71 5.58
N VAL A 91 8.93 -4.74 4.93
CA VAL A 91 7.79 -5.01 4.03
C VAL A 91 8.19 -5.92 2.87
N ILE A 92 9.33 -5.67 2.22
CA ILE A 92 9.81 -6.52 1.11
C ILE A 92 10.02 -7.97 1.59
N ARG A 93 10.68 -8.16 2.73
CA ARG A 93 10.89 -9.51 3.31
C ARG A 93 9.57 -10.22 3.59
N ALA A 94 8.62 -9.52 4.21
CA ALA A 94 7.29 -10.06 4.48
C ALA A 94 6.55 -10.47 3.19
N ILE A 95 6.69 -9.70 2.11
CA ILE A 95 6.12 -10.03 0.80
C ILE A 95 6.84 -11.22 0.16
N ASP A 96 8.18 -11.28 0.24
CA ASP A 96 8.97 -12.39 -0.28
C ASP A 96 8.58 -13.72 0.36
N GLU A 97 8.43 -13.73 1.69
CA GLU A 97 8.02 -14.93 2.42
C GLU A 97 6.60 -15.39 2.09
N GLU A 98 5.68 -14.45 1.90
CA GLU A 98 4.26 -14.75 1.72
C GLU A 98 3.89 -15.05 0.26
N TYR A 99 4.44 -14.29 -0.69
CA TYR A 99 3.99 -14.28 -2.09
C TYR A 99 5.07 -14.64 -3.10
N LYS A 100 6.36 -14.58 -2.73
CA LYS A 100 7.50 -14.93 -3.60
C LYS A 100 7.45 -14.26 -4.99
N PRO A 101 7.37 -12.92 -5.07
CA PRO A 101 7.51 -12.22 -6.36
C PRO A 101 8.89 -12.42 -6.97
N GLU A 102 8.97 -12.26 -8.28
CA GLU A 102 10.21 -12.37 -9.06
C GLU A 102 10.94 -11.01 -9.14
N GLY A 103 10.30 -9.93 -8.73
CA GLY A 103 10.90 -8.59 -8.68
C GLY A 103 9.98 -7.55 -8.08
N TYR A 104 10.44 -6.30 -8.04
CA TYR A 104 9.72 -5.18 -7.46
C TYR A 104 9.89 -3.90 -8.27
N ASN A 105 8.85 -3.06 -8.29
CA ASN A 105 9.00 -1.64 -8.54
C ASN A 105 8.86 -0.90 -7.22
N ILE A 106 9.87 -0.11 -6.87
CA ILE A 106 9.88 0.72 -5.66
C ILE A 106 10.13 2.16 -6.10
N GLY A 107 9.27 3.08 -5.71
CA GLY A 107 9.39 4.47 -6.16
C GLY A 107 8.44 5.43 -5.47
N LEU A 108 8.68 6.72 -5.73
CA LEU A 108 7.86 7.83 -5.24
C LEU A 108 7.45 8.70 -6.42
N ASN A 109 6.25 9.27 -6.33
CA ASN A 109 5.81 10.33 -7.24
C ASN A 109 5.73 11.64 -6.45
N ILE A 110 6.51 12.65 -6.84
CA ILE A 110 6.58 13.94 -6.14
C ILE A 110 5.98 15.03 -7.02
N GLY A 111 4.89 15.65 -6.54
CA GLY A 111 4.13 16.67 -7.26
C GLY A 111 3.10 16.08 -8.24
N ARG A 112 2.06 16.87 -8.54
CA ARG A 112 0.94 16.45 -9.40
C ARG A 112 1.37 15.89 -10.76
N VAL A 113 2.34 16.55 -11.42
CA VAL A 113 2.78 16.19 -12.78
C VAL A 113 3.50 14.83 -12.80
N ALA A 114 4.13 14.43 -11.70
CA ALA A 114 4.75 13.10 -11.57
C ALA A 114 3.72 11.98 -11.31
N GLY A 115 2.43 12.29 -11.25
CA GLY A 115 1.37 11.31 -10.99
C GLY A 115 1.19 10.97 -9.52
N ALA A 116 1.48 11.90 -8.60
CA ALA A 116 1.21 11.72 -7.18
C ALA A 116 -0.31 11.65 -6.93
N GLY A 117 -0.82 10.47 -6.56
CA GLY A 117 -2.24 10.29 -6.24
C GLY A 117 -2.65 10.99 -4.93
N ILE A 118 -1.69 11.21 -4.04
CA ILE A 118 -1.83 11.99 -2.80
C ILE A 118 -0.68 13.01 -2.79
N GLU A 119 -0.92 14.17 -3.41
CA GLU A 119 0.14 15.16 -3.67
C GLU A 119 0.75 15.74 -2.38
N SER A 120 -0.04 15.91 -1.32
CA SER A 120 0.39 16.60 -0.10
C SER A 120 1.17 15.73 0.88
N HIS A 121 1.30 14.42 0.65
CA HIS A 121 1.92 13.50 1.61
C HIS A 121 2.78 12.46 0.89
N LEU A 122 4.07 12.46 1.20
CA LEU A 122 5.10 11.59 0.65
C LEU A 122 4.80 10.12 0.93
N HIS A 123 4.89 9.26 -0.08
CA HIS A 123 4.76 7.82 0.12
C HIS A 123 5.58 7.05 -0.92
N ILE A 124 6.25 6.01 -0.45
CA ILE A 124 6.99 5.05 -1.27
C ILE A 124 6.03 3.93 -1.64
N HIS A 125 5.86 3.69 -2.92
CA HIS A 125 5.18 2.51 -3.43
C HIS A 125 6.13 1.32 -3.44
N ILE A 126 5.65 0.16 -3.00
CA ILE A 126 6.29 -1.13 -3.15
C ILE A 126 5.32 -2.00 -3.94
N VAL A 127 5.64 -2.29 -5.19
CA VAL A 127 4.80 -3.07 -6.11
C VAL A 127 5.50 -4.37 -6.47
N PRO A 128 5.04 -5.51 -5.93
CA PRO A 128 5.56 -6.83 -6.28
C PRO A 128 5.24 -7.17 -7.74
N ARG A 129 6.17 -7.82 -8.43
CA ARG A 129 6.10 -8.16 -9.86
C ARG A 129 6.33 -9.65 -10.09
N TRP A 130 5.60 -10.20 -11.06
CA TRP A 130 5.77 -11.57 -11.56
C TRP A 130 5.88 -11.55 -13.08
N SER A 131 6.54 -12.57 -13.63
CA SER A 131 6.54 -12.76 -15.07
C SER A 131 5.10 -12.97 -15.58
N GLY A 132 4.68 -12.16 -16.55
CA GLY A 132 3.33 -12.22 -17.11
C GLY A 132 2.21 -11.61 -16.25
N ASP A 133 2.54 -10.85 -15.18
CA ASP A 133 1.53 -10.19 -14.34
C ASP A 133 0.69 -9.14 -15.09
N THR A 134 1.18 -8.67 -16.24
CA THR A 134 0.49 -7.81 -17.17
C THR A 134 0.07 -8.65 -18.36
N ASN A 135 -1.23 -8.82 -18.53
CA ASN A 135 -1.83 -9.57 -19.64
C ASN A 135 -2.67 -8.64 -20.51
N PHE A 136 -3.41 -9.20 -21.46
CA PHE A 136 -4.23 -8.42 -22.40
C PHE A 136 -5.35 -7.62 -21.72
N MET A 137 -5.81 -8.00 -20.51
CA MET A 137 -6.95 -7.36 -19.85
C MET A 137 -6.67 -5.88 -19.53
N PRO A 138 -5.60 -5.50 -18.79
CA PRO A 138 -5.28 -4.09 -18.56
C PRO A 138 -5.03 -3.31 -19.86
N VAL A 139 -4.38 -3.93 -20.84
CA VAL A 139 -3.93 -3.25 -22.07
C VAL A 139 -5.09 -2.93 -22.99
N ILE A 140 -5.99 -3.88 -23.22
CA ILE A 140 -7.09 -3.72 -24.17
C ILE A 140 -8.32 -3.09 -23.52
N THR A 141 -8.58 -3.41 -22.24
CA THR A 141 -9.85 -3.05 -21.58
C THR A 141 -9.69 -2.07 -20.43
N GLY A 142 -8.46 -1.69 -20.07
CA GLY A 142 -8.20 -0.89 -18.88
C GLY A 142 -8.56 -1.60 -17.56
N THR A 143 -8.80 -2.92 -17.58
CA THR A 143 -9.24 -3.68 -16.41
C THR A 143 -8.13 -4.56 -15.87
N LYS A 144 -7.73 -4.35 -14.61
CA LYS A 144 -6.80 -5.22 -13.89
C LYS A 144 -7.56 -6.25 -13.05
N VAL A 145 -7.16 -7.51 -13.18
CA VAL A 145 -7.66 -8.61 -12.33
C VAL A 145 -6.66 -8.81 -11.19
N ILE A 146 -7.14 -8.68 -9.95
CA ILE A 146 -6.36 -8.94 -8.74
C ILE A 146 -6.91 -10.24 -8.12
N PRO A 147 -6.08 -11.27 -7.94
CA PRO A 147 -6.54 -12.61 -7.57
C PRO A 147 -6.88 -12.77 -6.08
N GLU A 148 -6.44 -11.86 -5.21
CA GLU A 148 -6.64 -11.95 -3.76
C GLU A 148 -7.39 -10.73 -3.23
N ASP A 149 -8.31 -10.97 -2.29
CA ASP A 149 -9.03 -9.92 -1.59
C ASP A 149 -8.11 -9.12 -0.65
N LEU A 150 -8.34 -7.82 -0.58
CA LEU A 150 -7.51 -6.88 0.18
C LEU A 150 -7.47 -7.19 1.68
N LYS A 151 -8.57 -7.68 2.28
CA LYS A 151 -8.60 -8.07 3.69
C LYS A 151 -7.79 -9.34 3.93
N VAL A 152 -7.75 -10.26 2.96
CA VAL A 152 -6.91 -11.46 3.03
C VAL A 152 -5.44 -11.07 2.97
N THR A 153 -5.06 -10.24 2.00
CA THR A 153 -3.70 -9.70 1.87
C THR A 153 -3.26 -8.97 3.14
N PHE A 154 -4.14 -8.13 3.70
CA PHE A 154 -3.91 -7.41 4.95
C PHE A 154 -3.54 -8.37 6.08
N LYS A 155 -4.38 -9.38 6.35
CA LYS A 155 -4.16 -10.33 7.45
C LYS A 155 -2.85 -11.11 7.29
N ARG A 156 -2.53 -11.54 6.06
CA ARG A 156 -1.31 -12.31 5.77
C ARG A 156 -0.06 -11.49 6.03
N LEU A 157 0.03 -10.28 5.47
CA LEU A 157 1.20 -9.41 5.66
C LEU A 157 1.30 -8.88 7.10
N LYS A 158 0.17 -8.53 7.73
CA LYS A 158 0.13 -8.16 9.15
C LYS A 158 0.76 -9.25 10.02
N LYS A 159 0.42 -10.51 9.77
CA LYS A 159 0.96 -11.65 10.52
C LYS A 159 2.48 -11.78 10.37
N ARG A 160 3.01 -11.61 9.15
CA ARG A 160 4.46 -11.68 8.87
C ARG A 160 5.26 -10.59 9.57
N LEU A 161 4.71 -9.38 9.60
CA LEU A 161 5.37 -8.21 10.19
C LEU A 161 5.26 -8.15 11.72
N VAL A 162 4.39 -8.96 12.34
CA VAL A 162 4.33 -9.13 13.80
C VAL A 162 5.36 -10.17 14.28
N THR A 163 5.70 -11.15 13.45
CA THR A 163 6.70 -12.19 13.78
C THR A 163 8.14 -11.75 13.59
N GLU A 164 8.40 -10.79 12.71
CA GLU A 164 9.65 -10.04 12.76
C GLU A 164 9.51 -9.03 13.90
N ASP A 165 10.25 -9.22 14.98
CA ASP A 165 10.43 -8.20 16.00
C ASP A 165 10.94 -6.94 15.28
N LEU A 166 10.03 -6.00 15.01
CA LEU A 166 10.35 -4.61 14.68
C LEU A 166 10.87 -3.94 15.97
N THR A 167 11.79 -4.58 16.67
CA THR A 167 12.63 -3.96 17.69
C THR A 167 13.60 -3.06 16.96
N LEU A 168 13.11 -1.83 16.75
CA LEU A 168 13.85 -0.67 16.31
C LEU A 168 14.92 -0.27 17.35
#